data_AF-A0A919PMC0-F1
#
_entry.id   AF-A0A919PMC0-F1
#
_cell.length_a   1.000
_cell.length_b   1.000
_cell.length_c   1.000
_cell.angle_alpha   90.00
_cell.angle_beta   90.00
_cell.angle_gamma   90.00
#
_symmetry.space_group_name_H-M   'P 1'
#
loop_
_entity.id
_entity.type
_entity.pdbx_description
1 polymer ?
#
loop_
_entity_poly.entity_id
_entity_poly.type
_entity_poly.pdbx_seq_one_letter_code
_entity_poly.pdbx_strand_id
1 'polypeptide(L)'
;MIIVGMFQLAAGLAAIVEKTFFVVTADYLYAFDVTGWGWIHLVVGLVVLLAGFAVFSGRLWALALGIVLAGLSAIANFLFLPYYPLWSMLIIALDVIVIWALAVHGWKINA
;
A
#
# COMPACT_ATOMS: atom_id res chain seq x y z
N MET A 1 -6.39 -5.06 -3.80
CA MET A 1 -5.80 -4.03 -4.68
C MET A 1 -6.56 -2.71 -4.60
N ILE A 2 -7.76 -2.56 -5.18
CA ILE A 2 -8.46 -1.25 -5.23
C ILE A 2 -8.65 -0.61 -3.85
N ILE A 3 -9.22 -1.36 -2.89
CA ILE A 3 -9.44 -0.85 -1.52
C ILE A 3 -8.13 -0.42 -0.85
N VAL A 4 -7.08 -1.24 -0.97
CA VAL A 4 -5.74 -0.91 -0.46
C VAL A 4 -5.22 0.37 -1.08
N GLY A 5 -5.36 0.53 -2.40
CA GLY A 5 -4.95 1.74 -3.11
C GLY A 5 -5.69 2.98 -2.62
N MET A 6 -7.00 2.89 -2.39
CA MET A 6 -7.79 3.99 -1.81
C MET A 6 -7.35 4.35 -0.39
N PHE A 7 -7.07 3.35 0.46
CA PHE A 7 -6.61 3.60 1.82
C PHE A 7 -5.21 4.21 1.87
N GLN A 8 -4.31 3.76 0.98
CA GLN A 8 -3.01 4.38 0.76
C GLN A 8 -3.14 5.85 0.34
N LEU A 9 -4.05 6.16 -0.59
CA LEU A 9 -4.33 7.54 -1.01
C LEU A 9 -4.84 8.40 0.16
N ALA A 10 -5.78 7.88 0.95
CA ALA A 10 -6.30 8.57 2.11
C ALA A 10 -5.22 8.84 3.17
N ALA A 11 -4.38 7.83 3.47
CA ALA A 11 -3.27 7.96 4.40
C ALA A 11 -2.23 8.98 3.91
N GLY A 12 -1.91 8.94 2.61
CA GLY A 12 -0.97 9.87 2.00
C GLY A 12 -1.45 11.32 2.05
N LEU A 13 -2.73 11.55 1.72
CA LEU A 13 -3.34 12.88 1.81
C LEU A 13 -3.38 13.38 3.26
N ALA A 14 -3.76 12.52 4.21
CA ALA A 14 -3.77 12.86 5.63
C ALA A 14 -2.38 13.27 6.13
N ALA A 15 -1.32 12.54 5.74
CA ALA A 15 0.06 12.86 6.10
C ALA A 15 0.58 14.17 5.49
N ILE A 16 0.04 14.60 4.34
CA ILE A 16 0.38 15.91 3.74
C ILE A 16 -0.37 17.05 4.41
N VAL A 17 -1.67 16.86 4.66
CA VAL A 17 -2.58 17.91 5.12
C VAL A 17 -2.49 18.14 6.63
N GLU A 18 -2.40 17.07 7.42
CA GLU A 18 -2.50 17.15 8.88
C GLU A 18 -1.34 16.42 9.58
N LYS A 19 -0.44 17.21 10.16
CA LYS A 19 0.83 16.71 10.71
C LYS A 19 0.76 16.37 12.19
N THR A 20 -0.34 16.71 12.88
CA THR A 20 -0.47 16.50 14.33
C THR A 20 -1.00 15.12 14.73
N PHE A 21 -1.58 14.36 13.78
CA PHE A 21 -2.10 13.00 14.04
C PHE A 21 -1.02 11.92 14.14
N PHE A 22 0.19 12.18 13.66
CA PHE A 22 1.27 11.20 13.57
C PHE A 22 2.22 11.29 14.76
N VAL A 23 2.64 10.14 15.29
CA VAL A 23 3.64 10.11 16.35
C VAL A 23 5.00 10.44 15.75
N VAL A 24 5.60 11.55 16.17
CA VAL A 24 6.93 11.97 15.73
C VAL A 24 7.96 11.46 16.75
N THR A 25 8.63 10.36 16.42
CA THR A 25 9.73 9.84 17.24
C THR A 25 11.01 10.59 16.90
N ALA A 26 11.61 11.27 17.88
CA ALA A 26 12.97 11.80 17.74
C ALA A 26 13.95 10.62 17.55
N ASP A 27 14.85 10.72 16.57
CA ASP A 27 15.95 9.76 16.29
C ASP A 27 15.62 8.46 15.50
N TYR A 28 14.68 8.49 14.53
CA TYR A 28 14.53 7.38 13.57
C TYR A 28 15.47 7.53 12.34
N LEU A 29 16.22 6.48 11.99
CA LEU A 29 17.22 6.49 10.91
C LEU A 29 16.63 6.77 9.51
N TYR A 30 15.34 6.52 9.32
CA TYR A 30 14.54 6.88 8.13
C TYR A 30 13.57 8.03 8.42
N ALA A 31 14.03 9.06 9.14
CA ALA A 31 13.26 10.29 9.40
C ALA A 31 13.02 11.09 8.12
N PHE A 32 12.24 10.53 7.19
CA PHE A 32 11.46 11.36 6.28
C PHE A 32 10.48 12.16 7.12
N ASP A 33 10.34 13.45 6.81
CA ASP A 33 9.24 14.23 7.37
C ASP A 33 7.90 13.55 6.97
N VAL A 34 6.86 13.77 7.75
CA VAL A 34 5.53 13.16 7.53
C VAL A 34 4.98 13.47 6.13
N THR A 35 5.32 14.65 5.58
CA THR A 35 4.96 15.05 4.21
C THR A 35 5.60 14.14 3.15
N GLY A 36 6.86 13.74 3.35
CA GLY A 36 7.57 12.80 2.48
C GLY A 36 6.89 11.44 2.42
N TRP A 37 6.51 10.89 3.58
CA TRP A 37 5.69 9.68 3.66
C TRP A 37 4.33 9.85 2.99
N GLY A 38 3.72 11.02 3.14
CA GLY A 38 2.46 11.35 2.49
C GLY A 38 2.51 11.20 0.96
N TRP A 39 3.58 11.70 0.33
CA TRP A 39 3.78 11.52 -1.11
C TRP A 39 4.04 10.07 -1.51
N ILE A 40 4.80 9.32 -0.71
CA ILE A 40 5.04 7.89 -0.97
C ILE A 40 3.71 7.14 -0.98
N HIS A 41 2.88 7.31 0.06
CA HIS A 41 1.59 6.64 0.16
C HIS A 41 0.61 7.10 -0.94
N LEU A 42 0.64 8.37 -1.35
CA LEU A 42 -0.15 8.85 -2.50
C LEU A 42 0.22 8.17 -3.81
N VAL A 43 1.52 8.17 -4.16
CA VAL A 43 1.98 7.59 -5.44
C VAL A 43 1.77 6.08 -5.45
N VAL A 44 2.17 5.39 -4.39
CA VAL A 44 1.96 3.94 -4.25
C VAL A 44 0.47 3.60 -4.29
N GLY A 45 -0.36 4.34 -3.58
CA GLY A 45 -1.80 4.15 -3.55
C GLY A 45 -2.44 4.28 -4.93
N LEU A 46 -2.05 5.31 -5.69
CA LEU A 46 -2.54 5.51 -7.06
C LEU A 46 -2.14 4.34 -7.98
N VAL A 47 -0.88 3.91 -7.93
CA VAL A 47 -0.39 2.80 -8.76
C VAL A 47 -1.08 1.49 -8.39
N VAL A 48 -1.24 1.20 -7.10
CA VAL A 48 -1.96 0.02 -6.58
C VAL A 48 -3.44 0.03 -7.00
N LEU A 49 -4.09 1.21 -6.96
CA LEU A 49 -5.47 1.38 -7.40
C LEU A 49 -5.61 1.03 -8.89
N LEU A 50 -4.78 1.63 -9.74
CA LEU A 50 -4.79 1.39 -11.19
C LEU A 50 -4.48 -0.07 -11.54
N ALA A 51 -3.50 -0.67 -10.87
CA ALA A 51 -3.18 -2.09 -11.00
C ALA A 51 -4.37 -2.99 -10.59
N GLY A 52 -5.14 -2.58 -9.58
CA GLY A 52 -6.35 -3.28 -9.18
C GLY A 52 -7.39 -3.38 -10.29
N PHE A 53 -7.52 -2.35 -11.13
CA PHE A 53 -8.37 -2.43 -12.33
C PHE A 53 -7.76 -3.34 -13.40
N ALA A 54 -6.44 -3.29 -13.60
CA ALA A 54 -5.75 -4.14 -14.58
C ALA A 54 -5.87 -5.64 -14.26
N VAL A 55 -5.93 -6.03 -12.97
CA VAL A 55 -6.12 -7.42 -12.53
C VAL A 55 -7.40 -8.05 -13.06
N PHE A 56 -8.48 -7.27 -13.27
CA PHE A 56 -9.73 -7.78 -13.85
C PHE A 56 -9.58 -8.25 -15.29
N SER A 57 -8.50 -7.88 -16.01
CA SER A 57 -8.22 -8.42 -17.34
C SER A 57 -7.83 -9.90 -17.32
N GLY A 58 -7.58 -10.49 -16.14
CA GLY A 58 -7.16 -11.88 -15.98
C GLY A 58 -5.71 -12.16 -16.39
N ARG A 59 -5.09 -11.31 -17.21
CA ARG A 59 -3.78 -11.52 -17.81
C ARG A 59 -2.68 -11.77 -16.78
N LEU A 60 -1.82 -12.76 -17.03
CA LEU A 60 -0.73 -13.16 -16.13
C LEU A 60 0.17 -12.01 -15.67
N TRP A 61 0.53 -11.10 -16.57
CA TRP A 61 1.38 -9.95 -16.21
C TRP A 61 0.68 -9.00 -15.23
N ALA A 62 -0.65 -8.86 -15.31
CA ALA A 62 -1.41 -7.98 -14.40
C ALA A 62 -1.47 -8.58 -12.99
N LEU A 63 -1.57 -9.91 -12.89
CA LEU A 63 -1.50 -10.62 -11.61
C LEU A 63 -0.12 -10.50 -10.98
N ALA A 64 0.95 -10.71 -11.76
CA ALA A 64 2.32 -10.56 -11.30
C ALA A 64 2.60 -9.12 -10.81
N LEU A 65 2.16 -8.12 -11.59
CA LEU A 65 2.25 -6.71 -11.20
C LEU A 65 1.50 -6.45 -9.89
N GLY A 66 0.29 -6.99 -9.73
CA GLY A 66 -0.50 -6.85 -8.53
C GLY A 66 0.19 -7.39 -7.28
N ILE A 67 0.84 -8.56 -7.37
CA ILE A 67 1.62 -9.16 -6.27
C ILE A 67 2.82 -8.29 -5.90
N VAL A 68 3.60 -7.84 -6.90
CA VAL A 68 4.77 -6.98 -6.66
C VAL A 68 4.35 -5.67 -5.98
N LEU A 69 3.28 -5.03 -6.48
CA LEU A 69 2.80 -3.77 -5.93
C LEU A 69 2.22 -3.91 -4.52
N ALA A 70 1.51 -5.00 -4.23
CA ALA A 70 1.07 -5.30 -2.87
C ALA A 70 2.26 -5.54 -1.92
N GLY A 71 3.33 -6.20 -2.41
CA GLY A 71 4.57 -6.36 -1.63
C GLY A 71 5.26 -5.04 -1.33
N LEU A 72 5.37 -4.15 -2.31
CA LEU A 72 5.93 -2.80 -2.12
C LEU A 72 5.07 -1.96 -1.16
N SER A 73 3.73 -2.07 -1.26
CA SER A 73 2.78 -1.46 -0.33
C SER A 73 3.00 -1.94 1.11
N ALA A 74 3.17 -3.23 1.31
CA ALA A 74 3.42 -3.82 2.63
C ALA A 74 4.75 -3.32 3.23
N ILE A 75 5.81 -3.25 2.42
CA ILE A 75 7.11 -2.71 2.85
C ILE A 75 6.99 -1.24 3.22
N ALA A 76 6.31 -0.43 2.41
CA ALA A 76 6.09 0.99 2.72
C ALA A 76 5.35 1.17 4.05
N ASN A 77 4.31 0.38 4.31
CA ASN A 77 3.58 0.43 5.59
C ASN A 77 4.41 -0.10 6.75
N PHE A 78 5.27 -1.10 6.53
CA PHE A 78 6.19 -1.58 7.57
C PHE A 78 7.15 -0.47 8.01
N LEU A 79 7.69 0.29 7.05
CA LEU A 79 8.55 1.44 7.35
C LEU A 79 7.76 2.60 8.00
N PHE A 80 6.46 2.69 7.75
CA PHE A 80 5.56 3.69 8.34
C PHE A 80 5.03 3.32 9.74
N LEU A 81 5.33 2.10 10.23
CA LEU A 81 4.90 1.62 11.56
C LEU A 81 5.15 2.61 12.71
N PRO A 82 6.31 3.31 12.80
CA PRO A 82 6.56 4.24 13.89
C PRO A 82 5.62 5.46 13.92
N TYR A 83 5.08 5.87 12.76
CA TYR A 83 4.23 7.05 12.63
C TYR A 83 2.77 6.74 12.92
N TYR A 84 2.26 5.61 12.39
CA TYR A 84 0.90 5.16 12.62
C TYR A 84 0.78 3.62 12.66
N PRO A 85 1.06 2.97 13.80
CA PRO A 85 1.23 1.53 13.89
C PRO A 85 -0.02 0.72 13.53
N LEU A 86 -1.18 1.09 14.10
CA LEU A 86 -2.44 0.36 13.89
C LEU A 86 -2.87 0.40 12.42
N TRP A 87 -2.73 1.56 11.78
CA TRP A 87 -3.06 1.72 10.36
C TRP A 87 -2.11 0.90 9.48
N SER A 88 -0.81 0.99 9.74
CA SER A 88 0.20 0.25 9.00
C SER A 88 -0.03 -1.27 9.08
N MET A 89 -0.33 -1.80 10.27
CA MET A 89 -0.65 -3.23 10.44
C MET A 89 -1.89 -3.65 9.65
N LEU A 90 -2.94 -2.81 9.63
CA LEU A 90 -4.15 -3.08 8.84
C LEU A 90 -3.82 -3.21 7.35
N ILE A 91 -3.06 -2.27 6.80
CA ILE A 91 -2.70 -2.29 5.38
C ILE A 91 -1.80 -3.49 5.05
N ILE A 92 -0.82 -3.80 5.89
CA ILE A 92 0.04 -4.99 5.71
C ILE A 92 -0.82 -6.27 5.69
N ALA A 93 -1.78 -6.41 6.59
CA ALA A 93 -2.67 -7.57 6.61
C ALA A 93 -3.50 -7.68 5.32
N LEU A 94 -4.02 -6.56 4.82
CA LEU A 94 -4.73 -6.52 3.55
C LEU A 94 -3.82 -6.88 2.37
N ASP A 95 -2.58 -6.41 2.35
CA ASP A 95 -1.59 -6.74 1.31
C ASP A 95 -1.28 -8.24 1.28
N VAL A 96 -1.12 -8.88 2.45
CA VAL A 96 -0.94 -10.33 2.55
C VAL A 96 -2.14 -11.09 1.97
N ILE A 97 -3.36 -10.68 2.31
CA ILE A 97 -4.59 -11.29 1.77
C ILE A 97 -4.65 -11.12 0.25
N VAL A 98 -4.29 -9.95 -0.26
CA VAL A 98 -4.27 -9.65 -1.70
C VAL A 98 -3.24 -10.53 -2.42
N ILE A 99 -2.02 -10.63 -1.91
CA ILE A 99 -0.98 -11.48 -2.49
C ILE A 99 -1.45 -12.94 -2.52
N TRP A 100 -2.01 -13.43 -1.40
CA TRP A 100 -2.56 -14.78 -1.33
C TRP A 100 -3.68 -15.00 -2.35
N ALA A 101 -4.64 -14.07 -2.44
CA ALA A 101 -5.74 -14.16 -3.37
C ALA A 101 -5.27 -14.22 -4.83
N LEU A 102 -4.33 -13.35 -5.22
CA LEU A 102 -3.77 -13.32 -6.57
C LEU A 102 -2.95 -14.58 -6.87
N ALA A 103 -2.13 -15.04 -5.92
CA ALA A 103 -1.28 -16.22 -6.08
C ALA A 103 -2.08 -17.52 -6.19
N VAL A 104 -3.16 -17.67 -5.42
CA VAL A 104 -3.97 -18.90 -5.40
C VAL A 104 -5.08 -18.89 -6.46
N HIS A 105 -5.73 -17.74 -6.66
CA HIS A 105 -6.94 -17.66 -7.49
C HIS A 105 -6.71 -16.96 -8.82
N GLY A 106 -5.68 -16.12 -8.95
CA GLY A 106 -5.45 -15.34 -10.17
C GLY A 106 -5.27 -16.21 -11.42
N TRP A 107 -4.63 -17.36 -11.27
CA TRP A 107 -4.37 -18.28 -12.38
C TRP A 107 -5.63 -18.97 -12.92
N LYS A 108 -6.68 -19.11 -12.09
CA LYS A 108 -7.96 -19.73 -12.49
C LYS A 108 -8.77 -18.84 -13.44
N ILE A 109 -8.42 -17.57 -13.57
CA ILE A 109 -9.12 -16.60 -14.43
C ILE A 109 -8.69 -16.74 -15.90
N ASN A 110 -7.59 -17.46 -16.17
CA ASN A 110 -7.05 -17.69 -17.53
C ASN A 110 -7.29 -19.11 -18.08
N ALA A 111 -7.97 -19.98 -17.33
CA ALA A 111 -8.30 -21.35 -17.73
C ALA A 111 -9.75 -21.45 -18.19
#